data_AF-A0AAQ2DFV3-F1
#
_entry.id   AF-A0AAQ2DFV3-F1
#
_cell.length_a   1.000
_cell.length_b   1.000
_cell.length_c   1.000
_cell.angle_alpha   90.00
_cell.angle_beta   90.00
_cell.angle_gamma   90.00
#
_symmetry.space_group_name_H-M   'P 1'
#
loop_
_entity.id
_entity.type
_entity.pdbx_description
1 polymer ?
#
loop_
_entity_poly.entity_id
_entity_poly.type
_entity_poly.pdbx_seq_one_letter_code
_entity_poly.pdbx_strand_id
1 'polypeptide(L)'
;MTNKIDPSTLSGTELLLRQRYAKHTLLQESLQSPVSASNVELLHTHKQANKVSPVGSQEVIYKSASGRTGVITVLMDSTKYDDADITNACAEFNNLHPERMSNSYQLPCTYEGIQAGSWVFIEYPEETNGSNK
;
A
#
# COMPACT_ATOMS: atom_id res chain seq x y z
N MET A 1 -8.96 -1.20 -17.78
CA MET A 1 -7.94 -0.14 -17.63
C MET A 1 -7.56 -0.10 -16.16
N THR A 2 -6.32 -0.45 -15.82
CA THR A 2 -5.81 -0.29 -14.46
C THR A 2 -5.66 1.20 -14.18
N ASN A 3 -6.39 1.74 -13.21
CA ASN A 3 -6.14 3.08 -12.69
C ASN A 3 -4.83 3.01 -11.90
N LYS A 4 -3.74 3.15 -12.64
CA LYS A 4 -2.40 3.22 -12.11
C LYS A 4 -2.28 4.53 -11.29
N ILE A 5 -1.64 4.46 -10.13
CA ILE A 5 -1.49 5.59 -9.20
C ILE A 5 -0.21 6.35 -9.54
N ASP A 6 -0.29 7.67 -9.64
CA ASP A 6 0.89 8.51 -9.90
C ASP A 6 1.84 8.47 -8.70
N PRO A 7 3.10 8.03 -8.87
CA PRO A 7 4.07 7.96 -7.76
C PRO A 7 4.34 9.31 -7.10
N SER A 8 4.15 10.44 -7.81
CA SER A 8 4.33 11.79 -7.27
C SER A 8 3.25 12.21 -6.27
N THR A 9 2.12 11.49 -6.26
CA THR A 9 1.00 11.74 -5.33
C THR A 9 1.11 10.94 -4.03
N LEU A 10 2.10 10.06 -3.92
CA LEU A 10 2.29 9.16 -2.79
C LEU A 10 3.28 9.73 -1.78
N SER A 11 3.05 9.46 -0.49
CA SER A 11 4.09 9.68 0.53
C SER A 11 5.32 8.83 0.21
N GLY A 12 6.52 9.27 0.60
CA GLY A 12 7.75 8.55 0.28
C GLY A 12 7.77 7.11 0.83
N THR A 13 7.04 6.87 1.92
CA THR A 13 6.83 5.57 2.55
C THR A 13 5.87 4.70 1.75
N GLU A 14 4.75 5.26 1.30
CA GLU A 14 3.79 4.56 0.45
C GLU A 14 4.40 4.22 -0.93
N LEU A 15 5.19 5.15 -1.50
CA LEU A 15 5.91 4.91 -2.74
C LEU A 15 6.87 3.72 -2.61
N LEU A 16 7.68 3.66 -1.55
CA LEU A 16 8.64 2.58 -1.33
C LEU A 16 7.94 1.23 -1.15
N LEU A 17 6.85 1.21 -0.37
CA LEU A 17 6.02 0.03 -0.13
C LEU A 17 5.42 -0.50 -1.42
N ARG A 18 4.78 0.36 -2.21
CA ARG A 18 4.19 -0.02 -3.50
C ARG A 18 5.26 -0.43 -4.51
N GLN A 19 6.42 0.23 -4.51
CA GLN A 19 7.54 -0.16 -5.36
C GLN A 19 8.10 -1.54 -5.02
N ARG A 20 8.00 -2.05 -3.78
CA ARG A 20 8.47 -3.41 -3.47
C ARG A 20 7.40 -4.46 -3.72
N TYR A 21 6.20 -4.24 -3.20
CA TYR A 21 5.21 -5.30 -3.06
C TYR A 21 4.01 -5.16 -4.01
N ALA A 22 3.78 -3.96 -4.57
CA ALA A 22 2.61 -3.68 -5.39
C ALA A 22 2.95 -2.88 -6.67
N LYS A 23 4.09 -3.20 -7.32
CA LYS A 23 4.64 -2.43 -8.47
C LYS A 23 3.63 -2.18 -9.58
N HIS A 24 2.74 -3.14 -9.84
CA HIS A 24 1.72 -3.07 -10.88
C HIS A 24 0.62 -2.02 -10.61
N THR A 25 0.56 -1.48 -9.40
CA THR A 25 -0.40 -0.44 -9.00
C THR A 25 0.10 0.98 -9.29
N LEU A 26 1.39 1.16 -9.56
CA LEU A 26 1.97 2.47 -9.88
C LEU A 26 1.88 2.77 -11.38
N LEU A 27 1.69 4.04 -11.72
CA LEU A 27 1.98 4.55 -13.06
C LEU A 27 3.46 4.30 -13.29
N GLN A 28 3.78 3.64 -14.40
CA GLN A 28 5.15 3.61 -14.87
C GLN A 28 5.51 5.04 -15.25
N GLU A 29 6.02 5.82 -14.31
CA GLU A 29 6.98 6.83 -14.68
C GLU A 29 8.20 6.07 -15.19
N SER A 30 8.30 6.04 -16.51
CA SER A 30 9.56 5.80 -17.19
C SER A 30 10.54 6.86 -16.70
N LEU A 31 11.22 6.59 -15.58
CA LEU A 31 12.46 7.28 -15.26
C LEU A 31 13.47 6.81 -16.31
N GLN A 32 13.54 7.56 -17.41
CA GLN A 32 14.54 7.36 -18.44
C GLN A 32 15.93 7.63 -17.86
N SER A 33 16.75 6.58 -17.78
CA SER A 33 18.10 6.46 -18.38
C SER A 33 19.13 5.77 -17.45
N PRO A 34 20.26 5.22 -17.97
CA PRO A 34 20.50 4.58 -19.26
C PRO A 34 20.98 3.11 -19.12
N VAL A 35 20.97 2.43 -20.27
CA VAL A 35 21.41 1.06 -20.59
C VAL A 35 22.62 0.51 -19.78
N SER A 36 22.50 -0.72 -19.22
CA SER A 36 23.30 -1.89 -19.66
C SER A 36 22.96 -3.21 -18.94
N ALA A 37 22.69 -4.23 -19.77
CA ALA A 37 22.80 -5.68 -19.55
C ALA A 37 21.94 -6.35 -18.46
N SER A 38 21.37 -7.54 -18.61
CA SER A 38 21.20 -8.50 -19.69
C SER A 38 20.50 -9.70 -19.04
N ASN A 39 19.51 -10.23 -19.76
CA ASN A 39 19.04 -11.61 -19.76
C ASN A 39 17.87 -12.08 -18.87
N VAL A 40 16.98 -12.74 -19.62
CA VAL A 40 16.08 -13.86 -19.32
C VAL A 40 14.62 -13.50 -19.03
N GLU A 41 13.86 -13.51 -20.12
CA GLU A 41 12.46 -13.94 -20.17
C GLU A 41 12.18 -15.10 -19.21
N LEU A 42 11.04 -15.05 -18.53
CA LEU A 42 10.15 -16.20 -18.54
C LEU A 42 8.71 -15.69 -18.44
N LEU A 43 8.01 -15.80 -19.59
CA LEU A 43 6.56 -15.82 -19.66
C LEU A 43 6.01 -16.81 -18.63
N HIS A 44 4.91 -16.46 -17.96
CA HIS A 44 3.78 -17.39 -17.83
C HIS A 44 2.45 -16.64 -17.77
N THR A 45 1.47 -17.28 -18.38
CA THR A 45 0.26 -16.74 -18.99
C THR A 45 -0.95 -16.92 -18.09
N HIS A 46 -1.84 -15.91 -18.09
CA HIS A 46 -3.31 -16.02 -18.04
C HIS A 46 -4.01 -16.59 -16.80
N LYS A 47 -4.85 -15.75 -16.17
CA LYS A 47 -6.32 -15.94 -16.14
C LYS A 47 -7.05 -14.61 -16.00
N GLN A 48 -7.75 -14.24 -17.07
CA GLN A 48 -8.70 -13.15 -17.12
C GLN A 48 -10.01 -13.58 -16.44
N ALA A 49 -10.46 -12.81 -15.45
CA ALA A 49 -11.85 -12.80 -15.01
C ALA A 49 -12.36 -11.36 -15.01
N ASN A 50 -13.48 -11.19 -15.68
CA ASN A 50 -14.14 -9.95 -16.01
C ASN A 50 -15.17 -9.64 -14.92
N LYS A 51 -15.01 -8.58 -14.10
CA LYS A 51 -16.06 -7.64 -13.63
C LYS A 51 -15.66 -6.81 -12.40
N VAL A 52 -15.94 -5.52 -12.53
CA VAL A 52 -16.07 -4.46 -11.49
C VAL A 52 -14.76 -3.92 -10.90
N SER A 53 -14.48 -2.66 -11.23
CA SER A 53 -13.43 -1.81 -10.63
C SER A 53 -13.55 -1.76 -9.11
N PRO A 54 -12.41 -1.75 -8.40
CA PRO A 54 -12.36 -1.03 -7.13
C PRO A 54 -11.41 0.15 -7.24
N VAL A 55 -11.96 1.26 -6.76
CA VAL A 55 -11.41 2.59 -6.52
C VAL A 55 -9.98 2.54 -5.95
N GLY A 56 -9.22 3.61 -6.21
CA GLY A 56 -7.88 3.83 -5.68
C GLY A 56 -7.82 3.65 -4.16
N SER A 57 -6.61 3.43 -3.67
CA SER A 57 -6.22 3.36 -2.26
C SER A 57 -7.24 4.02 -1.34
N GLN A 58 -7.98 3.22 -0.58
CA GLN A 58 -8.99 3.77 0.31
C GLN A 58 -8.28 4.34 1.53
N GLU A 59 -8.20 5.66 1.58
CA GLU A 59 -7.75 6.40 2.76
C GLU A 59 -8.94 6.57 3.71
N VAL A 60 -8.79 6.11 4.94
CA VAL A 60 -9.82 6.24 5.98
C VAL A 60 -9.23 6.98 7.18
N ILE A 61 -9.96 7.98 7.67
CA ILE A 61 -9.56 8.69 8.89
C ILE A 61 -9.74 7.76 10.09
N TYR A 62 -8.67 7.57 10.84
CA TYR A 62 -8.65 6.85 12.12
C TYR A 62 -8.54 7.83 13.28
N LYS A 63 -9.37 7.64 14.31
CA LYS A 63 -9.27 8.40 15.57
C LYS A 63 -8.75 7.46 16.64
N SER A 64 -7.53 7.69 17.11
CA SER A 64 -6.96 6.87 18.18
C SER A 64 -7.62 7.20 19.53
N ALA A 65 -7.54 6.28 20.48
CA ALA A 65 -7.97 6.51 21.86
C ALA A 65 -7.21 7.66 22.55
N SER A 66 -6.00 7.99 22.07
CA SER A 66 -5.22 9.13 22.56
C SER A 66 -5.68 10.49 22.01
N GLY A 67 -6.72 10.51 21.17
CA GLY A 67 -7.23 11.73 20.52
C GLY A 67 -6.45 12.13 19.26
N ARG A 68 -5.41 11.37 18.88
CA ARG A 68 -4.66 11.63 17.63
C ARG A 68 -5.49 11.19 16.43
N THR A 69 -5.38 11.95 15.36
CA THR A 69 -5.94 11.58 14.06
C THR A 69 -4.86 10.88 13.25
N GLY A 70 -5.14 9.65 12.83
CA GLY A 70 -4.35 8.92 11.85
C GLY A 70 -5.09 8.77 10.53
N VAL A 71 -4.37 8.40 9.49
CA VAL A 71 -4.90 8.01 8.19
C VAL A 71 -4.53 6.56 7.97
N ILE A 72 -5.54 5.72 7.74
CA ILE A 72 -5.37 4.33 7.33
C ILE A 72 -5.23 4.30 5.82
N THR A 73 -4.13 3.73 5.34
CA THR A 73 -3.90 3.44 3.93
C THR A 73 -3.96 1.93 3.72
N VAL A 74 -4.82 1.49 2.80
CA VAL A 74 -4.87 0.08 2.39
C VAL A 74 -3.73 -0.22 1.41
N LEU A 75 -2.79 -1.07 1.83
CA LEU A 75 -1.64 -1.47 1.03
C LEU A 75 -1.95 -2.69 0.16
N MET A 76 -2.61 -3.69 0.73
CA MET A 76 -3.11 -4.88 0.01
C MET A 76 -4.52 -5.23 0.47
N ASP A 77 -5.45 -5.26 -0.48
CA ASP A 77 -6.87 -5.55 -0.26
C ASP A 77 -7.14 -7.05 -0.36
N SER A 78 -7.79 -7.64 0.65
CA SER A 78 -8.10 -9.07 0.70
C SER A 78 -9.11 -9.54 -0.36
N THR A 79 -9.80 -8.64 -1.04
CA THR A 79 -10.64 -8.98 -2.20
C THR A 79 -9.83 -9.17 -3.48
N LYS A 80 -8.57 -8.74 -3.50
CA LYS A 80 -7.69 -8.71 -4.69
C LYS A 80 -6.47 -9.62 -4.57
N TYR A 81 -6.00 -9.85 -3.35
CA TYR A 81 -4.79 -10.63 -3.07
C TYR A 81 -5.11 -11.79 -2.15
N ASP A 82 -4.38 -12.90 -2.31
CA ASP A 82 -4.52 -14.07 -1.46
C ASP A 82 -3.99 -13.79 -0.04
N ASP A 83 -4.65 -14.35 0.97
CA ASP A 83 -4.32 -14.13 2.37
C ASP A 83 -2.87 -14.47 2.71
N ALA A 84 -2.33 -15.54 2.11
CA ALA A 84 -0.93 -15.93 2.28
C ALA A 84 0.04 -14.87 1.76
N ASP A 85 -0.25 -14.24 0.62
CA ASP A 85 0.58 -13.19 0.03
C ASP A 85 0.54 -11.93 0.90
N ILE A 86 -0.64 -11.55 1.38
CA ILE A 86 -0.80 -10.40 2.26
C ILE A 86 -0.05 -10.63 3.58
N THR A 87 -0.20 -11.83 4.17
CA THR A 87 0.45 -12.20 5.43
C THR A 87 1.97 -12.15 5.30
N ASN A 88 2.51 -12.73 4.22
CA ASN A 88 3.94 -12.73 3.96
C ASN A 88 4.48 -11.30 3.74
N ALA A 89 3.81 -10.48 2.93
CA ALA A 89 4.23 -9.10 2.68
C ALA A 89 4.19 -8.24 3.95
N CYS A 90 3.13 -8.38 4.75
CA CYS A 90 2.99 -7.68 6.03
C CYS A 90 4.09 -8.08 7.01
N ALA A 91 4.36 -9.39 7.15
CA ALA A 91 5.41 -9.91 8.01
C ALA A 91 6.80 -9.47 7.56
N GLU A 92 7.11 -9.56 6.26
CA GLU A 92 8.39 -9.12 5.70
C GLU A 92 8.64 -7.63 5.97
N PHE A 93 7.65 -6.78 5.72
CA PHE A 93 7.74 -5.35 6.00
C PHE A 93 7.97 -5.10 7.50
N ASN A 94 7.21 -5.74 8.38
CA ASN A 94 7.34 -5.55 9.83
C ASN A 94 8.67 -6.06 10.38
N ASN A 95 9.27 -7.10 9.78
CA ASN A 95 10.61 -7.57 10.11
C ASN A 95 11.69 -6.58 9.68
N LEU A 96 11.52 -5.94 8.51
CA LEU A 96 12.45 -4.93 7.99
C LEU A 96 12.31 -3.57 8.69
N HIS A 97 11.11 -3.27 9.20
CA HIS A 97 10.76 -2.02 9.87
C HIS A 97 10.09 -2.25 11.23
N PRO A 98 10.80 -2.81 12.23
CA PRO A 98 10.22 -3.08 13.55
C PRO A 98 9.63 -1.84 14.22
N GLU A 99 10.17 -0.65 13.92
CA GLU A 99 9.69 0.64 14.43
C GLU A 99 8.30 1.03 13.91
N ARG A 100 7.82 0.36 12.85
CA ARG A 100 6.52 0.62 12.19
C ARG A 100 5.49 -0.46 12.44
N MET A 101 5.86 -1.55 13.11
CA MET A 101 5.02 -2.74 13.28
C MET A 101 3.68 -2.42 13.95
N SER A 102 3.64 -1.52 14.94
CA SER A 102 2.38 -1.14 15.61
C SER A 102 1.39 -0.41 14.68
N ASN A 103 1.87 0.12 13.56
CA ASN A 103 1.07 0.86 12.59
C ASN A 103 0.83 0.06 11.30
N SER A 104 1.39 -1.15 11.17
CA SER A 104 1.34 -1.97 9.96
C SER A 104 0.84 -3.37 10.28
N TYR A 105 -0.38 -3.69 9.89
CA TYR A 105 -1.00 -4.97 10.25
C TYR A 105 -2.13 -5.37 9.30
N GLN A 106 -2.45 -6.67 9.29
CA GLN A 106 -3.67 -7.17 8.67
C GLN A 106 -4.87 -6.92 9.56
N LEU A 107 -5.96 -6.41 8.98
CA LEU A 107 -7.18 -6.13 9.71
C LEU A 107 -7.82 -7.44 10.21
N PRO A 108 -8.10 -7.56 11.52
CA PRO A 108 -8.76 -8.76 12.07
C PRO A 108 -10.26 -8.79 11.74
N CYS A 109 -10.85 -7.64 11.42
CA CYS A 109 -12.26 -7.50 11.06
C CYS A 109 -12.43 -6.36 10.05
N THR A 110 -13.57 -6.35 9.37
CA THR A 110 -13.92 -5.28 8.42
C THR A 110 -14.05 -3.95 9.17
N TYR A 111 -13.44 -2.89 8.63
CA TYR A 111 -13.44 -1.56 9.25
C TYR A 111 -13.70 -0.49 8.18
N GLU A 112 -14.74 0.34 8.37
CA GLU A 112 -15.08 1.47 7.48
C GLU A 112 -15.08 1.10 5.98
N GLY A 113 -15.56 -0.11 5.66
CA GLY A 113 -15.61 -0.65 4.29
C GLY A 113 -14.36 -1.41 3.83
N ILE A 114 -13.24 -1.34 4.56
CA ILE A 114 -12.04 -2.13 4.29
C ILE A 114 -12.26 -3.56 4.79
N GLN A 115 -12.08 -4.55 3.91
CA GLN A 115 -12.33 -5.95 4.23
C GLN A 115 -11.32 -6.53 5.23
N ALA A 116 -11.79 -7.41 6.12
CA ALA A 116 -10.93 -8.21 6.99
C ALA A 116 -9.86 -8.96 6.18
N GLY A 117 -8.68 -9.14 6.76
CA GLY A 117 -7.50 -9.72 6.09
C GLY A 117 -6.72 -8.74 5.21
N SER A 118 -7.26 -7.55 4.91
CA SER A 118 -6.50 -6.52 4.18
C SER A 118 -5.35 -6.01 5.03
N TRP A 119 -4.17 -5.83 4.42
CA TRP A 119 -3.04 -5.18 5.08
C TRP A 119 -3.19 -3.67 4.98
N VAL A 120 -3.15 -3.03 6.15
CA VAL A 120 -3.24 -1.58 6.29
C VAL A 120 -1.99 -1.00 6.96
N PHE A 121 -1.75 0.27 6.66
CA PHE A 121 -0.75 1.08 7.33
C PHE A 121 -1.38 2.35 7.88
N ILE A 122 -1.06 2.72 9.13
CA ILE A 122 -1.57 3.92 9.78
C ILE A 122 -0.47 4.97 9.89
N GLU A 123 -0.68 6.11 9.24
CA GLU A 123 0.18 7.29 9.41
C GLU A 123 -0.52 8.31 10.31
N TYR A 124 0.18 8.79 11.33
CA TYR A 124 -0.28 9.90 12.15
C TYR A 124 0.45 11.16 11.71
N PRO A 125 -0.14 11.99 10.83
CA PRO A 125 0.47 13.26 10.48
C PRO A 125 0.68 14.08 11.76
N GLU A 126 1.86 14.68 11.89
CA GLU A 126 2.05 15.65 12.96
C GLU A 126 1.10 16.82 12.70
N GLU A 127 0.26 17.14 13.70
CA GLU A 127 -0.46 18.41 13.66
C GLU A 127 0.61 19.49 13.65
N THR A 128 0.78 20.15 12.51
CA THR A 128 1.55 21.38 12.38
C THR A 128 0.83 22.43 13.20
N ASN A 129 1.00 22.36 14.52
CA ASN A 129 0.69 23.44 15.42
C ASN A 129 1.57 24.59 14.97
N GLY A 130 0.98 25.54 14.26
CA GLY A 130 1.63 26.74 13.79
C GLY A 130 2.37 27.39 14.95
N SER A 131 3.68 27.24 14.96
CA SER A 131 4.57 28.00 15.83
C SER A 131 4.64 29.42 15.27
N ASN A 132 3.56 30.19 15.45
CA ASN A 132 3.65 31.64 15.45
C ASN A 132 4.23 32.05 16.80
N LYS A 133 5.51 32.40 16.79
CA LYS A 133 6.12 33.20 17.84
C LYS A 133 7.07 34.21 17.23
#